data_AF-A0A3B8I716-F1
#
_entry.id   AF-A0A3B8I716-F1
#
_cell.length_a   1.000
_cell.length_b   1.000
_cell.length_c   1.000
_cell.angle_alpha   90.00
_cell.angle_beta   90.00
_cell.angle_gamma   90.00
#
_symmetry.space_group_name_H-M   'P 1'
#
loop_
_entity.id
_entity.type
_entity.pdbx_description
1 polymer ?
#
loop_
_entity_poly.entity_id
_entity_poly.type
_entity_poly.pdbx_seq_one_letter_code
_entity_poly.pdbx_strand_id
1 'polypeptide(L)'
;MSTVTTTARQNWVSGETHEVLAHIHESEVNIAIFNRSIGTLTEELNRLVQKDLEIKISGELEVILDRVDKDEALADCSLIKQDIQEQLRYFREVSQAKSYRLLLATVNTNMCRKFHTDLNDLRLLCTYSGPGTLWLREDNVNREAL
;
A
#
# COMPACT_ATOMS: atom_id res chain seq x y z
N MET A 1 -3.54 41.50 -19.91
CA MET A 1 -2.85 40.61 -18.95
C MET A 1 -3.75 39.40 -18.76
N SER A 2 -3.45 38.30 -19.45
CA SER A 2 -4.26 37.08 -19.39
C SER A 2 -3.91 36.33 -18.11
N THR A 3 -4.87 36.22 -17.21
CA THR A 3 -4.78 35.36 -16.01
C THR A 3 -4.80 33.91 -16.47
N VAL A 4 -3.65 33.24 -16.36
CA VAL A 4 -3.57 31.78 -16.49
C VAL A 4 -4.17 31.19 -15.22
N THR A 5 -5.40 30.71 -15.30
CA THR A 5 -6.00 29.90 -14.24
C THR A 5 -5.33 28.53 -14.33
N THR A 6 -4.28 28.32 -13.55
CA THR A 6 -3.67 26.98 -13.39
C THR A 6 -4.67 26.10 -12.65
N THR A 7 -5.48 25.35 -13.38
CA THR A 7 -6.26 24.26 -12.79
C THR A 7 -5.27 23.33 -12.10
N ALA A 8 -5.44 23.11 -10.80
CA ALA A 8 -4.56 22.21 -10.04
C ALA A 8 -4.54 20.84 -10.75
N ARG A 9 -3.35 20.41 -11.17
CA ARG A 9 -3.14 19.14 -11.85
C ARG A 9 -3.46 18.02 -10.87
N GLN A 10 -4.52 17.25 -11.11
CA GLN A 10 -4.91 16.16 -10.23
C GLN A 10 -3.94 14.99 -10.42
N ASN A 11 -3.06 14.78 -9.43
CA ASN A 11 -2.01 13.77 -9.47
C ASN A 11 -2.34 12.49 -8.70
N TRP A 12 -3.62 12.25 -8.43
CA TRP A 12 -4.11 11.13 -7.65
C TRP A 12 -5.51 10.74 -8.08
N VAL A 13 -5.84 9.47 -7.91
CA VAL A 13 -7.19 8.93 -8.16
C VAL A 13 -7.61 8.02 -7.01
N SER A 14 -8.93 7.86 -6.83
CA SER A 14 -9.48 6.96 -5.83
C SER A 14 -10.74 6.27 -6.31
N GLY A 15 -10.96 5.03 -5.89
CA GLY A 15 -12.11 4.22 -6.29
C GLY A 15 -12.38 3.10 -5.30
N GLU A 16 -13.57 2.50 -5.39
CA GLU A 16 -14.02 1.42 -4.50
C GLU A 16 -13.72 0.02 -5.04
N THR A 17 -13.05 -0.05 -6.19
CA THR A 17 -12.73 -1.29 -6.89
C THR A 17 -11.25 -1.30 -7.27
N HIS A 18 -10.64 -2.48 -7.34
CA HIS A 18 -9.20 -2.64 -7.56
C HIS A 18 -8.70 -2.09 -8.91
N GLU A 19 -9.60 -1.95 -9.90
CA GLU A 19 -9.30 -1.37 -11.22
C GLU A 19 -8.75 0.04 -11.12
N VAL A 20 -9.06 0.78 -10.05
CA VAL A 20 -8.48 2.10 -9.80
C VAL A 20 -6.95 2.08 -9.78
N LEU A 21 -6.33 0.97 -9.36
CA LEU A 21 -4.88 0.84 -9.26
C LEU A 21 -4.19 0.92 -10.63
N ALA A 22 -4.87 0.57 -11.73
CA ALA A 22 -4.31 0.63 -13.08
C ALA A 22 -4.03 2.06 -13.56
N HIS A 23 -4.75 3.04 -13.02
CA HIS A 23 -4.55 4.46 -13.34
C HIS A 23 -3.19 5.00 -12.88
N ILE A 24 -2.42 4.26 -12.08
CA ILE A 24 -1.04 4.63 -11.70
C ILE A 24 -0.10 4.79 -12.89
N HIS A 25 -0.47 4.24 -14.06
CA HIS A 25 0.29 4.36 -15.31
C HIS A 25 -0.03 5.63 -16.11
N GLU A 26 -1.03 6.41 -15.69
CA GLU A 26 -1.29 7.72 -16.29
C GLU A 26 -0.19 8.71 -15.89
N SER A 27 0.33 9.49 -16.85
CA SER A 27 1.50 10.36 -16.65
C SER A 27 1.35 11.40 -15.54
N GLU A 28 0.11 11.70 -15.17
CA GLU A 28 -0.23 12.70 -14.16
C GLU A 28 -0.36 12.08 -12.77
N VAL A 29 -0.63 10.78 -12.68
CA VAL A 29 -1.04 10.09 -11.46
C VAL A 29 0.20 9.53 -10.76
N ASN A 30 0.45 10.03 -9.55
CA ASN A 30 1.50 9.51 -8.68
C ASN A 30 0.95 8.57 -7.61
N ILE A 31 -0.37 8.58 -7.36
CA ILE A 31 -1.02 7.77 -6.33
C ILE A 31 -2.40 7.30 -6.82
N ALA A 32 -2.64 5.99 -6.75
CA ALA A 32 -3.97 5.40 -6.89
C ALA A 32 -4.44 4.82 -5.55
N ILE A 33 -5.63 5.21 -5.10
CA ILE A 33 -6.19 4.85 -3.79
C ILE A 33 -7.35 3.87 -3.99
N PHE A 34 -7.14 2.62 -3.62
CA PHE A 34 -8.19 1.62 -3.55
C PHE A 34 -8.88 1.66 -2.19
N ASN A 35 -10.07 2.26 -2.14
CA ASN A 35 -10.92 2.32 -0.96
C ASN A 35 -11.65 0.98 -0.80
N ARG A 36 -11.29 0.23 0.24
CA ARG A 36 -11.87 -1.09 0.49
C ARG A 36 -12.25 -1.25 1.95
N SER A 37 -13.29 -2.06 2.20
CA SER A 37 -13.67 -2.43 3.56
C SER A 37 -12.76 -3.53 4.07
N ILE A 38 -12.18 -3.32 5.26
CA ILE A 38 -11.40 -4.33 6.00
C ILE A 38 -12.14 -4.86 7.23
N GLY A 39 -13.43 -4.53 7.37
CA GLY A 39 -14.20 -4.82 8.58
C GLY A 39 -14.26 -6.31 8.92
N THR A 40 -14.25 -7.18 7.91
CA THR A 40 -14.22 -8.64 8.06
C THR A 40 -12.92 -9.16 8.69
N LEU A 41 -11.83 -8.39 8.61
CA LEU A 41 -10.51 -8.77 9.13
C LEU A 41 -10.32 -8.39 10.60
N THR A 42 -11.24 -7.61 11.19
CA THR A 42 -11.07 -6.94 12.49
C THR A 42 -10.64 -7.89 13.60
N GLU A 43 -11.24 -9.07 13.71
CA GLU A 43 -10.92 -10.02 14.78
C GLU A 43 -9.50 -10.59 14.66
N GLU A 44 -9.07 -10.95 13.44
CA GLU A 44 -7.72 -11.43 13.18
C GLU A 44 -6.70 -10.31 13.37
N LEU A 45 -7.03 -9.09 12.92
CA LEU A 45 -6.18 -7.92 13.09
C LEU A 45 -5.96 -7.60 14.56
N ASN A 46 -7.00 -7.64 15.38
CA ASN A 46 -6.89 -7.42 16.83
C ASN A 46 -5.95 -8.43 17.50
N ARG A 47 -5.82 -9.65 16.97
CA ARG A 47 -4.84 -10.63 17.45
C ARG A 47 -3.43 -10.34 16.92
N LEU A 48 -3.30 -10.02 15.64
CA LEU A 48 -2.00 -9.73 15.02
C LEU A 48 -1.33 -8.48 15.57
N VAL A 49 -2.08 -7.40 15.86
CA VAL A 49 -1.50 -6.16 16.40
C VAL A 49 -0.89 -6.31 17.79
N GLN A 50 -1.26 -7.36 18.53
CA GLN A 50 -0.65 -7.70 19.82
C GLN A 50 0.69 -8.42 19.65
N LYS A 51 1.01 -8.87 18.44
CA LYS A 51 2.28 -9.50 18.10
C LYS A 51 3.21 -8.43 17.51
N ASP A 52 4.47 -8.43 17.93
CA ASP A 52 5.52 -7.70 17.21
C ASP A 52 5.90 -8.52 15.97
N LEU A 53 5.35 -8.14 14.82
CA LEU A 53 5.47 -8.88 13.57
C LEU A 53 6.47 -8.22 12.66
N GLU A 54 7.33 -9.04 12.05
CA GLU A 54 8.12 -8.65 10.90
C GLU A 54 8.30 -9.85 9.97
N ILE A 55 7.48 -9.90 8.92
CA ILE A 55 7.52 -10.95 7.88
C ILE A 55 8.08 -10.32 6.62
N LYS A 56 9.26 -10.81 6.20
CA LYS A 56 9.97 -10.38 4.99
C LYS A 56 10.10 -11.53 4.01
N ILE A 57 9.52 -11.36 2.83
CA ILE A 57 9.52 -12.38 1.78
C ILE A 57 9.89 -11.72 0.46
N SER A 58 10.73 -12.36 -0.33
CA SER A 58 11.11 -11.88 -1.66
C SER A 58 11.18 -13.04 -2.63
N GLY A 59 10.71 -12.84 -3.85
CA GLY A 59 10.70 -13.87 -4.88
C GLY A 59 9.59 -13.67 -5.92
N GLU A 60 9.39 -14.68 -6.75
CA GLU A 60 8.25 -14.80 -7.65
C GLU A 60 6.94 -14.86 -6.84
N LEU A 61 5.81 -14.46 -7.45
CA LEU A 61 4.53 -14.33 -6.75
C LEU A 61 4.13 -15.64 -6.05
N GLU A 62 4.27 -16.77 -6.74
CA GLU A 62 3.86 -18.09 -6.27
C GLU A 62 4.69 -18.54 -5.05
N VAL A 63 5.96 -18.15 -4.97
CA VAL A 63 6.83 -18.38 -3.81
C VAL A 63 6.36 -17.56 -2.62
N ILE A 64 5.95 -16.31 -2.85
CA ILE A 64 5.46 -15.43 -1.77
C ILE A 64 4.13 -15.95 -1.24
N LEU A 65 3.20 -16.32 -2.12
CA LEU A 65 1.91 -16.91 -1.75
C LEU A 65 2.07 -18.16 -0.88
N ASP A 66 2.95 -19.08 -1.27
CA ASP A 66 3.23 -20.30 -0.51
C ASP A 66 3.83 -20.00 0.87
N ARG A 67 4.75 -19.05 0.94
CA ARG A 67 5.38 -18.64 2.21
C ARG A 67 4.40 -17.90 3.14
N VAL A 68 3.51 -17.06 2.60
CA VAL A 68 2.44 -16.43 3.38
C VAL A 68 1.47 -17.47 3.94
N ASP A 69 1.13 -18.48 3.13
CA ASP A 69 0.20 -19.53 3.56
C ASP A 69 0.73 -20.35 4.75
N LYS A 70 2.03 -20.66 4.69
CA LYS A 70 2.75 -21.49 5.67
C LYS A 70 3.37 -20.72 6.83
N ASP A 71 3.23 -19.39 6.89
CA ASP A 71 3.84 -18.58 7.95
C ASP A 71 3.16 -18.86 9.30
N GLU A 72 3.94 -19.32 10.27
CA GLU A 72 3.45 -19.68 11.61
C GLU A 72 2.82 -18.48 12.34
N ALA A 73 3.30 -17.27 12.09
CA ALA A 73 2.75 -16.07 12.73
C ALA A 73 1.32 -15.78 12.26
N LEU A 74 0.96 -16.27 11.07
CA LEU A 74 -0.33 -16.12 10.41
C LEU A 74 -1.19 -17.40 10.45
N ALA A 75 -0.79 -18.43 11.21
CA ALA A 75 -1.46 -19.73 11.23
C ALA A 75 -2.99 -19.63 11.47
N ASP A 76 -3.39 -18.80 12.44
CA ASP A 76 -4.79 -18.58 12.84
C ASP A 76 -5.42 -17.32 12.21
N CYS A 77 -4.86 -16.86 11.08
CA CYS A 77 -5.27 -15.62 10.40
C CYS A 77 -5.60 -15.88 8.93
N SER A 78 -6.59 -16.73 8.68
CA SER A 78 -6.94 -17.18 7.32
C SER A 78 -7.49 -16.05 6.45
N LEU A 79 -8.27 -15.13 7.02
CA LEU A 79 -8.85 -13.99 6.28
C LEU A 79 -7.75 -12.99 5.89
N ILE A 80 -6.79 -12.72 6.78
CA ILE A 80 -5.64 -11.85 6.49
C ILE A 80 -4.73 -12.49 5.44
N LYS A 81 -4.49 -13.81 5.52
CA LYS A 81 -3.72 -14.51 4.49
C LYS A 81 -4.38 -14.37 3.12
N GLN A 82 -5.70 -14.58 3.04
CA GLN A 82 -6.47 -14.40 1.80
C GLN A 82 -6.38 -12.96 1.30
N ASP A 83 -6.54 -11.97 2.18
CA ASP A 83 -6.46 -10.56 1.83
C ASP A 83 -5.07 -10.18 1.27
N ILE A 84 -3.98 -10.57 1.93
CA ILE A 84 -2.61 -10.33 1.46
C ILE A 84 -2.39 -10.98 0.09
N GLN A 85 -2.84 -12.22 -0.09
CA GLN A 85 -2.73 -12.93 -1.36
C GLN A 85 -3.50 -12.22 -2.49
N GLU A 86 -4.68 -11.69 -2.20
CA GLU A 86 -5.48 -10.91 -3.15
C GLU A 86 -4.79 -9.60 -3.52
N GLN A 87 -4.30 -8.83 -2.54
CA GLN A 87 -3.56 -7.59 -2.79
C GLN A 87 -2.30 -7.83 -3.63
N LEU A 88 -1.58 -8.94 -3.38
CA LEU A 88 -0.43 -9.34 -4.19
C LEU A 88 -0.80 -9.67 -5.63
N ARG A 89 -1.96 -10.30 -5.88
CA ARG A 89 -2.45 -10.58 -7.25
C ARG A 89 -2.78 -9.29 -7.99
N TYR A 90 -3.50 -8.36 -7.36
CA TYR A 90 -3.75 -7.05 -7.95
C TYR A 90 -2.47 -6.28 -8.23
N PHE A 91 -1.51 -6.30 -7.30
CA PHE A 91 -0.22 -5.66 -7.52
C PHE A 91 0.55 -6.30 -8.68
N ARG A 92 0.48 -7.62 -8.86
CA ARG A 92 1.03 -8.30 -10.03
C ARG A 92 0.39 -7.84 -11.32
N GLU A 93 -0.94 -7.75 -11.36
CA GLU A 93 -1.68 -7.32 -12.55
C GLU A 93 -1.28 -5.89 -12.98
N VAL A 94 -1.14 -4.99 -12.02
CA VAL A 94 -0.78 -3.59 -12.26
C VAL A 94 0.70 -3.43 -12.61
N SER A 95 1.61 -4.06 -11.87
CA SER A 95 3.05 -3.84 -12.04
C SER A 95 3.69 -4.70 -13.12
N GLN A 96 3.11 -5.88 -13.41
CA GLN A 96 3.67 -6.89 -14.31
C GLN A 96 5.12 -7.30 -13.99
N ALA A 97 5.56 -7.08 -12.75
CA ALA A 97 6.91 -7.38 -12.31
C ALA A 97 7.15 -8.90 -12.26
N LYS A 98 8.42 -9.32 -12.45
CA LYS A 98 8.81 -10.73 -12.32
C LYS A 98 8.91 -11.16 -10.86
N SER A 99 9.47 -10.30 -10.01
CA SER A 99 9.66 -10.60 -8.59
C SER A 99 9.16 -9.46 -7.71
N TYR A 100 8.77 -9.81 -6.49
CA TYR A 100 8.17 -8.90 -5.53
C TYR A 100 8.90 -8.99 -4.19
N ARG A 101 8.69 -7.96 -3.37
CA ARG A 101 9.12 -7.91 -1.98
C ARG A 101 7.90 -7.62 -1.12
N LEU A 102 7.54 -8.59 -0.27
CA LEU A 102 6.49 -8.43 0.74
C LEU A 102 7.14 -8.11 2.08
N LEU A 103 6.63 -7.05 2.72
CA LEU A 103 6.88 -6.72 4.11
C LEU A 103 5.53 -6.58 4.81
N LEU A 104 5.23 -7.49 5.74
CA LEU A 104 4.15 -7.31 6.71
C LEU A 104 4.79 -7.07 8.07
N ALA A 105 4.59 -5.89 8.65
CA ALA A 105 5.21 -5.55 9.91
C ALA A 105 4.32 -4.68 10.80
N THR A 106 4.48 -4.85 12.11
CA THR A 106 3.94 -3.92 13.11
C THR A 106 4.91 -2.74 13.24
N VAL A 107 4.46 -1.54 12.88
CA VAL A 107 5.32 -0.35 12.88
C VAL A 107 5.17 0.40 14.20
N ASN A 108 6.06 0.09 15.15
CA ASN A 108 6.08 0.70 16.49
C ASN A 108 7.07 1.88 16.63
N THR A 109 7.71 2.27 15.53
CA THR A 109 8.77 3.31 15.53
C THR A 109 8.60 4.28 14.37
N ASN A 110 9.24 5.44 14.47
CA ASN A 110 9.40 6.36 13.35
C ASN A 110 10.34 5.73 12.31
N MET A 111 9.78 4.98 11.36
CA MET A 111 10.51 4.28 10.29
C MET A 111 11.37 5.22 9.43
N CYS A 112 11.04 6.52 9.39
CA CYS A 112 11.77 7.52 8.62
C CYS A 112 12.02 8.77 9.45
N ARG A 113 13.28 8.98 9.87
CA ARG A 113 13.74 10.26 10.45
C ARG A 113 14.24 11.26 9.39
N LYS A 114 14.40 10.81 8.15
CA LYS A 114 14.93 11.58 7.02
C LYS A 114 13.96 11.49 5.84
N PHE A 115 13.78 12.60 5.15
CA PHE A 115 13.14 12.61 3.84
C PHE A 115 13.99 11.82 2.86
N HIS A 116 13.37 10.89 2.14
CA HIS A 116 14.00 10.14 1.07
C HIS A 116 13.07 10.12 -0.13
N THR A 117 13.67 10.08 -1.32
CA THR A 117 12.94 9.76 -2.55
C THR A 117 12.83 8.25 -2.63
N ASP A 118 11.60 7.76 -2.82
CA ASP A 118 11.40 6.34 -3.10
C ASP A 118 11.95 6.02 -4.50
N LEU A 119 12.86 5.05 -4.59
CA LEU A 119 13.48 4.62 -5.86
C LEU A 119 12.84 3.33 -6.38
N ASN A 120 11.72 2.88 -5.82
CA ASN A 120 10.95 1.77 -6.38
C ASN A 120 10.09 2.26 -7.54
N ASP A 121 10.02 1.48 -8.62
CA ASP A 121 9.16 1.80 -9.78
C ASP A 121 7.69 1.90 -9.37
N LEU A 122 7.22 0.95 -8.55
CA LEU A 122 5.90 0.94 -7.94
C LEU A 122 5.96 0.34 -6.53
N ARG A 123 5.08 0.82 -5.65
CA ARG A 123 4.89 0.25 -4.30
C ARG A 123 3.40 0.25 -3.96
N LEU A 124 2.88 -0.92 -3.58
CA LEU A 124 1.58 -1.02 -2.92
C LEU A 124 1.75 -0.91 -1.40
N LEU A 125 1.01 0.00 -0.78
CA LEU A 125 0.97 0.18 0.67
C LEU A 125 -0.45 -0.06 1.17
N CYS A 126 -0.59 -0.82 2.25
CA CYS A 126 -1.86 -1.05 2.91
C CYS A 126 -1.65 -0.96 4.43
N THR A 127 -2.32 -0.01 5.07
CA THR A 127 -2.40 0.04 6.53
C THR A 127 -3.60 -0.77 6.98
N TYR A 128 -3.36 -1.87 7.68
CA TYR A 128 -4.42 -2.71 8.23
C TYR A 128 -5.01 -2.18 9.54
N SER A 129 -4.19 -1.54 10.38
CA SER A 129 -4.62 -1.01 11.67
C SER A 129 -3.73 0.13 12.12
N GLY A 130 -4.28 1.05 12.92
CA GLY A 130 -3.59 2.22 13.44
C GLY A 130 -3.66 3.44 12.50
N PRO A 131 -2.93 4.52 12.83
CA PRO A 131 -2.86 5.70 11.98
C PRO A 131 -2.25 5.32 10.63
N GLY A 132 -3.01 5.56 9.57
CA GLY A 132 -2.57 5.29 8.20
C GLY A 132 -1.46 6.20 7.71
N THR A 133 -0.94 5.89 6.53
CA THR A 133 -0.05 6.81 5.80
C THR A 133 -0.81 8.11 5.50
N LEU A 134 -0.36 9.22 6.08
CA LEU A 134 -0.87 10.53 5.72
C LEU A 134 -0.30 10.92 4.36
N TRP A 135 -1.18 11.18 3.40
CA TRP A 135 -0.83 11.83 2.15
C TRP A 135 -1.53 13.18 2.04
N LEU A 136 -0.78 14.20 1.63
CA LEU A 136 -1.29 15.55 1.41
C LEU A 136 -1.56 15.74 -0.09
N ARG A 137 -2.78 16.16 -0.40
CA ARG A 137 -3.12 16.64 -1.74
C ARG A 137 -2.30 17.88 -2.07
N GLU A 138 -2.05 18.09 -3.36
CA GLU A 138 -1.24 19.22 -3.85
C GLU A 138 -1.74 20.59 -3.35
N ASP A 139 -3.05 20.76 -3.25
CA ASP A 139 -3.71 21.97 -2.73
C ASP A 139 -3.50 22.20 -1.22
N ASN A 140 -3.04 21.19 -0.49
CA ASN A 140 -2.75 21.22 0.94
C ASN A 140 -1.23 21.23 1.24
N VAL A 141 -0.38 21.35 0.21
CA VAL A 141 1.07 21.46 0.39
C VAL A 141 1.45 22.92 0.66
N ASN A 142 2.02 23.19 1.83
CA ASN A 142 2.65 24.48 2.09
C ASN A 142 4.04 24.54 1.44
N ARG A 143 4.11 25.08 0.22
CA ARG A 143 5.36 25.22 -0.53
C ARG A 143 6.35 26.23 0.07
N GLU A 144 5.89 27.14 0.93
CA GLU A 144 6.77 28.10 1.62
C GLU A 144 7.54 27.45 2.78
N ALA A 145 7.13 26.25 3.21
CA ALA A 145 7.75 25.51 4.31
C ALA A 145 8.66 24.36 3.84
N LEU A 146 8.86 24.20 2.51
CA LEU A 146 9.71 23.17 1.90
C LEU A 146 11.16 23.66 1.68
#